data_AF-A0A317I5R5-F1
#
_entry.id   AF-A0A317I5R5-F1
#
_cell.length_a   1.000
_cell.length_b   1.000
_cell.length_c   1.000
_cell.angle_alpha   90.00
_cell.angle_beta   90.00
_cell.angle_gamma   90.00
#
_symmetry.space_group_name_H-M   'P 1'
#
loop_
_entity.id
_entity.type
_entity.pdbx_description
1 polymer ?
#
loop_
_entity_poly.entity_id
_entity_poly.type
_entity_poly.pdbx_seq_one_letter_code
_entity_poly.pdbx_strand_id
1 'polypeptide(L)'
;MNKGPRRLNSILLRIARTRKTSTIFLALSLVSSIQPELAKETAVSRGKNLFAKATCEGCHPGGENLLHPSKVLKGQNFASRYKNDADIAKVIRSGIRDTGMPSFTREQLSDAEVKDIIAYIRSLTAPPPAPTGSKGPKSSGRPSKANAPTKKLHP
;
A
#
# COMPACT_ATOMS: atom_id res chain seq x y z
N MET A 1 -78.66 -31.03 -13.73
CA MET A 1 -78.04 -32.01 -12.80
C MET A 1 -76.70 -31.44 -12.34
N ASN A 2 -76.50 -30.99 -11.09
CA ASN A 2 -76.38 -31.76 -9.83
C ASN A 2 -75.21 -32.77 -9.96
N LYS A 3 -74.10 -32.77 -9.20
CA LYS A 3 -73.80 -32.37 -7.80
C LYS A 3 -72.28 -32.09 -7.67
N GLY A 4 -71.88 -31.17 -6.78
CA GLY A 4 -70.54 -31.20 -6.13
C GLY A 4 -70.50 -32.25 -5.00
N PRO A 5 -69.71 -32.08 -3.92
CA PRO A 5 -68.48 -31.33 -3.70
C PRO A 5 -67.39 -32.21 -3.03
N ARG A 6 -66.21 -31.67 -2.70
CA ARG A 6 -65.54 -31.72 -1.37
C ARG A 6 -64.09 -31.21 -1.45
N ARG A 7 -63.88 -30.01 -0.91
CA ARG A 7 -63.15 -29.70 0.34
C ARG A 7 -61.64 -29.65 0.13
N LEU A 8 -61.08 -28.45 -0.03
CA LEU A 8 -60.64 -27.57 1.06
C LEU A 8 -59.51 -28.20 1.87
N ASN A 9 -58.30 -27.64 1.72
CA ASN A 9 -57.57 -27.30 2.93
C ASN A 9 -56.91 -25.93 2.80
N SER A 10 -57.43 -25.06 3.64
CA SER A 10 -57.11 -23.67 3.86
C SER A 10 -56.46 -23.57 5.23
N ILE A 11 -55.20 -23.16 5.30
CA ILE A 11 -54.59 -22.63 6.53
C ILE A 11 -53.71 -21.45 6.08
N LEU A 12 -54.24 -20.22 6.03
CA LEU A 12 -54.19 -19.23 7.13
C LEU A 12 -52.73 -18.94 7.51
N LEU A 13 -52.14 -17.78 7.20
CA LEU A 13 -52.44 -16.45 7.75
C LEU A 13 -51.74 -15.40 6.86
N ARG A 14 -52.44 -14.38 6.34
CA ARG A 14 -52.44 -12.99 6.83
C ARG A 14 -51.01 -12.49 7.12
N ILE A 15 -50.48 -11.44 6.49
CA ILE A 15 -51.01 -10.07 6.53
C ILE A 15 -50.43 -9.31 5.33
N ALA A 16 -51.29 -8.91 4.40
CA ALA A 16 -51.03 -7.71 3.61
C ALA A 16 -51.13 -6.51 4.55
N ARG A 17 -50.06 -5.73 4.69
CA ARG A 17 -50.13 -4.37 5.22
C ARG A 17 -49.43 -3.45 4.22
N THR A 18 -50.12 -3.21 3.11
CA THR A 18 -49.98 -1.96 2.38
C THR A 18 -50.50 -0.83 3.28
N ARG A 19 -49.61 0.01 3.81
CA ARG A 19 -50.01 1.27 4.44
C ARG A 19 -49.55 2.42 3.56
N LYS A 20 -50.54 3.05 2.93
CA LYS A 20 -50.41 4.29 2.16
C LYS A 20 -50.08 5.48 3.09
N THR A 21 -49.20 6.35 2.58
CA THR A 21 -49.14 7.82 2.70
C THR A 21 -48.89 8.52 4.06
N SER A 22 -47.75 9.25 4.07
CA SER A 22 -47.62 10.71 4.33
C SER A 22 -48.05 11.30 5.69
N THR A 23 -47.09 11.61 6.57
CA THR A 23 -46.63 12.99 6.92
C THR A 23 -45.70 12.96 8.15
N ILE A 24 -44.44 13.39 7.95
CA ILE A 24 -43.55 14.18 8.84
C ILE A 24 -43.48 13.82 10.34
N PHE A 25 -42.40 13.14 10.73
CA PHE A 25 -41.53 13.42 11.90
C PHE A 25 -40.14 12.86 11.51
N LEU A 26 -39.27 13.65 10.89
CA LEU A 26 -38.24 14.44 11.56
C LEU A 26 -37.51 13.69 12.70
N ALA A 27 -36.84 12.57 12.40
CA ALA A 27 -35.64 12.08 13.12
C ALA A 27 -35.29 10.62 12.75
N LEU A 28 -34.98 10.34 11.48
CA LEU A 28 -34.28 9.07 11.15
C LEU A 28 -33.36 9.21 9.93
N SER A 29 -32.69 10.35 9.81
CA SER A 29 -31.63 10.59 8.82
C SER A 29 -30.22 10.45 9.44
N LEU A 30 -30.02 9.47 10.33
CA LEU A 30 -28.75 9.21 11.01
C LEU A 30 -28.00 7.96 10.51
N VAL A 31 -28.38 7.41 9.36
CA VAL A 31 -27.48 6.51 8.59
C VAL A 31 -26.84 7.32 7.47
N SER A 32 -26.14 8.38 7.87
CA SER A 32 -25.30 9.15 6.96
C SER A 32 -23.85 8.71 7.22
N SER A 33 -23.25 8.10 6.21
CA SER A 33 -21.80 7.85 6.10
C SER A 33 -21.21 6.65 6.84
N ILE A 34 -21.66 5.43 6.51
CA ILE A 34 -20.70 4.33 6.32
C ILE A 34 -20.37 4.32 4.83
N GLN A 35 -19.57 5.30 4.40
CA GLN A 35 -18.84 5.11 3.15
C GLN A 35 -17.83 4.02 3.48
N PRO A 36 -17.79 2.87 2.78
CA PRO A 36 -16.57 2.09 2.81
C PRO A 36 -15.52 3.06 2.30
N GLU A 37 -14.58 3.46 3.16
CA GLU A 37 -13.33 4.05 2.70
C GLU A 37 -12.79 2.96 1.78
N LEU A 38 -12.98 3.16 0.48
CA LEU A 38 -12.45 2.33 -0.57
C LEU A 38 -10.96 2.35 -0.32
N ALA A 39 -10.47 1.36 0.44
CA ALA A 39 -9.19 1.38 1.10
C ALA A 39 -8.16 1.94 0.13
N LYS A 40 -7.70 3.17 0.39
CA LYS A 40 -6.92 3.94 -0.57
C LYS A 40 -5.76 3.07 -1.05
N GLU A 41 -5.80 2.67 -2.32
CA GLU A 41 -4.86 1.67 -2.81
C GLU A 41 -3.42 2.16 -2.59
N THR A 42 -2.58 1.34 -1.97
CA THR A 42 -1.22 1.75 -1.61
C THR A 42 -0.35 1.85 -2.86
N ALA A 43 0.73 2.64 -2.81
CA ALA A 43 1.71 2.70 -3.89
C ALA A 43 2.29 1.32 -4.24
N VAL A 44 2.49 0.48 -3.23
CA VAL A 44 2.94 -0.92 -3.39
C VAL A 44 1.90 -1.75 -4.15
N SER A 45 0.60 -1.62 -3.82
CA SER A 45 -0.46 -2.36 -4.51
C SER A 45 -0.61 -1.91 -5.97
N ARG A 46 -0.65 -0.60 -6.23
CA ARG A 46 -0.66 -0.07 -7.60
C ARG A 46 0.57 -0.51 -8.38
N GLY A 47 1.74 -0.45 -7.74
CA GLY A 47 3.02 -0.88 -8.29
C GLY A 47 3.05 -2.35 -8.68
N LYS A 48 2.50 -3.23 -7.84
CA LYS A 48 2.37 -4.67 -8.13
C LYS A 48 1.51 -4.89 -9.37
N ASN A 49 0.37 -4.21 -9.45
CA ASN A 49 -0.54 -4.31 -10.59
C ASN A 49 0.13 -3.80 -11.88
N LEU A 50 0.85 -2.69 -11.82
CA LEU A 50 1.61 -2.16 -12.95
C LEU A 50 2.77 -3.07 -13.35
N PHE A 51 3.47 -3.66 -12.40
CA PHE A 51 4.56 -4.61 -12.64
C PHE A 51 4.08 -5.84 -13.41
N ALA A 52 2.91 -6.37 -13.06
CA ALA A 52 2.28 -7.45 -13.82
C ALA A 52 1.84 -6.99 -15.22
N LYS A 53 1.15 -5.85 -15.32
CA LYS A 53 0.64 -5.30 -16.60
C LYS A 53 1.75 -4.96 -17.59
N ALA A 54 2.88 -4.42 -17.11
CA ALA A 54 4.06 -4.12 -17.92
C ALA A 54 4.88 -5.37 -18.27
N THR A 55 4.36 -6.57 -17.98
CA THR A 55 4.99 -7.87 -18.26
C THR A 55 6.32 -8.06 -17.52
N CYS A 56 6.61 -7.25 -16.50
CA CYS A 56 7.82 -7.42 -15.69
C CYS A 56 7.82 -8.78 -14.98
N GLU A 57 6.65 -9.23 -14.52
CA GLU A 57 6.45 -10.52 -13.86
C GLU A 57 6.78 -11.72 -14.74
N GLY A 58 6.72 -11.58 -16.07
CA GLY A 58 7.05 -12.67 -17.00
C GLY A 58 8.52 -13.12 -16.89
N CYS A 59 9.43 -12.20 -16.59
CA CYS A 59 10.85 -12.49 -16.37
C CYS A 59 11.25 -12.37 -14.90
N HIS A 60 10.53 -11.58 -14.10
CA HIS A 60 10.85 -11.29 -12.70
C HIS A 60 9.73 -11.71 -11.72
N PRO A 61 9.27 -12.98 -11.75
CA PRO A 61 8.18 -13.43 -10.90
C PRO A 61 8.58 -13.35 -9.43
N GLY A 62 7.77 -12.65 -8.61
CA GLY A 62 8.05 -12.47 -7.19
C GLY A 62 9.42 -11.83 -6.88
N GLY A 63 9.96 -11.04 -7.83
CA GLY A 63 11.29 -10.43 -7.72
C GLY A 63 12.46 -11.33 -8.10
N GLU A 64 12.21 -12.55 -8.60
CA GLU A 64 13.26 -13.40 -9.18
C GLU A 64 13.77 -12.84 -10.51
N ASN A 65 14.64 -13.58 -11.19
CA ASN A 65 15.04 -13.29 -12.56
C ASN A 65 15.26 -14.61 -13.31
N LEU A 66 14.32 -14.94 -14.21
CA LEU A 66 14.34 -16.20 -14.97
C LEU A 66 15.48 -16.27 -15.99
N LEU A 67 15.89 -15.12 -16.54
CA LEU A 67 16.97 -15.06 -17.54
C LEU A 67 18.36 -15.03 -16.89
N HIS A 68 18.47 -14.40 -15.72
CA HIS A 68 19.72 -14.26 -14.98
C HIS A 68 19.50 -14.43 -13.47
N PRO A 69 19.48 -15.68 -12.94
CA PRO A 69 19.14 -15.97 -11.54
C PRO A 69 20.02 -15.27 -10.48
N SER A 70 21.21 -14.81 -10.84
CA SER A 70 22.09 -14.03 -9.95
C SER A 70 21.74 -12.53 -9.87
N LYS A 71 20.78 -12.05 -10.68
CA LYS A 71 20.39 -10.65 -10.84
C LYS A 71 18.90 -10.44 -10.50
N VAL A 72 18.51 -10.88 -9.31
CA VAL A 72 17.14 -10.72 -8.77
C VAL A 72 16.84 -9.27 -8.37
N LEU A 73 15.55 -8.91 -8.30
CA LEU A 73 15.07 -7.57 -7.91
C LEU A 73 14.81 -7.43 -6.41
N LYS A 74 15.34 -8.35 -5.59
CA LYS A 74 15.11 -8.40 -4.15
C LYS A 74 16.37 -8.75 -3.36
N GLY A 75 16.31 -8.52 -2.06
CA GLY A 75 17.37 -8.85 -1.12
C GLY A 75 18.46 -7.79 -1.03
N GLN A 76 19.38 -8.00 -0.10
CA GLN A 76 20.40 -7.02 0.25
C GLN A 76 21.35 -6.68 -0.89
N ASN A 77 21.65 -7.62 -1.79
CA ASN A 77 22.49 -7.37 -2.96
C ASN A 77 21.85 -6.35 -3.91
N PHE A 78 20.54 -6.48 -4.17
CA PHE A 78 19.79 -5.51 -4.97
C PHE A 78 19.75 -4.15 -4.27
N ALA A 79 19.37 -4.12 -2.99
CA ALA A 79 19.28 -2.89 -2.21
C ALA A 79 20.63 -2.14 -2.11
N SER A 80 21.74 -2.86 -1.96
CA SER A 80 23.08 -2.27 -1.90
C SER A 80 23.54 -1.70 -3.24
N ARG A 81 23.16 -2.34 -4.35
CA ARG A 81 23.47 -1.88 -5.71
C ARG A 81 22.64 -0.66 -6.10
N TYR A 82 21.35 -0.68 -5.78
CA TYR A 82 20.39 0.36 -6.15
C TYR A 82 19.97 1.14 -4.90
N LYS A 83 20.84 2.01 -4.38
CA LYS A 83 20.53 2.81 -3.17
C LYS A 83 19.48 3.88 -3.42
N ASN A 84 19.42 4.41 -4.65
CA ASN A 84 18.50 5.47 -5.03
C ASN A 84 17.45 4.95 -6.01
N ASP A 85 16.22 5.43 -5.85
CA ASP A 85 15.12 5.06 -6.75
C ASP A 85 15.32 5.59 -8.18
N ALA A 86 16.05 6.70 -8.32
CA ALA A 86 16.43 7.24 -9.63
C ALA A 86 17.27 6.25 -10.46
N ASP A 87 18.11 5.43 -9.81
CA ASP A 87 18.93 4.43 -10.49
C ASP A 87 18.06 3.28 -11.03
N ILE A 88 17.05 2.86 -10.27
CA ILE A 88 16.08 1.86 -10.71
C ILE A 88 15.22 2.42 -11.84
N ALA A 89 14.72 3.66 -11.68
CA ALA A 89 13.95 4.34 -12.72
C ALA A 89 14.75 4.42 -14.02
N LYS A 90 16.04 4.77 -13.96
CA LYS A 90 16.91 4.83 -15.13
C LYS A 90 16.98 3.50 -15.85
N VAL A 91 17.15 2.38 -15.14
CA VAL A 91 17.18 1.04 -15.74
C VAL A 91 15.83 0.68 -16.38
N ILE A 92 14.71 1.00 -15.74
CA ILE A 92 13.37 0.80 -16.33
C ILE A 92 13.22 1.63 -17.61
N ARG A 93 13.68 2.88 -17.60
CA ARG A 93 13.60 3.79 -18.75
C ARG A 93 14.50 3.35 -19.91
N SER A 94 15.71 2.89 -19.63
CA SER A 94 16.68 2.52 -20.66
C SER A 94 16.57 1.07 -21.12
N GLY A 95 15.94 0.20 -20.33
CA GLY A 95 16.14 -1.23 -20.44
C GLY A 95 17.61 -1.61 -20.22
N ILE A 96 17.94 -2.86 -20.56
CA ILE A 96 19.31 -3.33 -20.60
C ILE A 96 19.55 -4.01 -21.94
N ARG A 97 20.37 -3.38 -22.78
CA ARG A 97 20.75 -3.88 -24.11
C ARG A 97 21.24 -5.32 -24.02
N ASP A 98 20.83 -6.13 -24.98
CA ASP A 98 21.30 -7.52 -25.17
C ASP A 98 21.00 -8.48 -24.01
N THR A 99 20.05 -8.15 -23.11
CA THR A 99 19.65 -9.02 -21.97
C THR A 99 18.17 -9.39 -21.92
N GLY A 100 17.39 -8.94 -22.91
CA GLY A 100 15.95 -9.15 -22.97
C GLY A 100 15.11 -8.23 -22.08
N MET A 101 15.72 -7.37 -21.26
CA MET A 101 15.01 -6.35 -20.48
C MET A 101 14.70 -5.11 -21.36
N PRO A 102 13.43 -4.87 -21.74
CA PRO A 102 13.07 -3.78 -22.63
C PRO A 102 13.14 -2.41 -21.93
N SER A 103 13.17 -1.34 -22.74
CA SER A 103 12.97 0.03 -22.26
C SER A 103 11.47 0.37 -22.17
N PHE A 104 11.12 1.22 -21.21
CA PHE A 104 9.75 1.74 -21.06
C PHE A 104 9.73 3.27 -21.14
N THR A 105 9.14 3.79 -22.23
CA THR A 105 9.02 5.24 -22.46
C THR A 105 7.97 5.88 -21.53
N ARG A 106 7.88 7.22 -21.51
CA ARG A 106 6.91 7.94 -20.67
C ARG A 106 5.47 7.73 -21.13
N GLU A 107 5.29 7.41 -22.40
CA GLU A 107 3.99 7.09 -23.01
C GLU A 107 3.51 5.70 -22.60
N GLN A 108 4.44 4.76 -22.34
CA GLN A 108 4.11 3.40 -21.88
C GLN A 108 3.93 3.33 -20.37
N LEU A 109 4.78 4.04 -19.62
CA LEU A 109 4.71 4.16 -18.16
C LEU A 109 5.01 5.61 -17.77
N SER A 110 4.05 6.30 -17.16
CA SER A 110 4.27 7.64 -16.62
C SER A 110 5.30 7.65 -15.48
N ASP A 111 5.83 8.83 -15.14
CA ASP A 111 6.78 8.94 -14.03
C ASP A 111 6.15 8.58 -12.67
N ALA A 112 4.83 8.74 -12.52
CA ALA A 112 4.10 8.30 -11.33
C ALA A 112 3.99 6.77 -11.27
N GLU A 113 3.68 6.13 -12.39
CA GLU A 113 3.58 4.66 -12.47
C GLU A 113 4.94 4.00 -12.23
N VAL A 114 6.03 4.55 -12.76
CA VAL A 114 7.38 4.06 -12.47
C VAL A 114 7.71 4.17 -10.98
N LYS A 115 7.30 5.26 -10.31
CA LYS A 115 7.49 5.39 -8.85
C LYS A 115 6.70 4.33 -8.07
N ASP A 116 5.46 4.05 -8.46
CA ASP A 116 4.66 2.99 -7.84
C ASP A 116 5.30 1.61 -8.07
N ILE A 117 5.78 1.31 -9.29
CA ILE A 117 6.53 0.07 -9.57
C ILE A 117 7.78 -0.04 -8.69
N ILE A 118 8.54 1.04 -8.53
CA ILE A 118 9.72 1.05 -7.65
C ILE A 118 9.31 0.79 -6.20
N ALA A 119 8.22 1.40 -5.72
CA ALA A 119 7.70 1.12 -4.37
C ALA A 119 7.39 -0.38 -4.18
N TYR A 120 6.81 -1.02 -5.20
CA TYR A 120 6.62 -2.48 -5.18
C TYR A 120 7.95 -3.24 -5.15
N ILE A 121 8.90 -2.92 -6.04
CA ILE A 121 10.24 -3.57 -6.06
C ILE A 121 10.94 -3.45 -4.71
N ARG A 122 10.89 -2.27 -4.07
CA ARG A 122 11.44 -2.05 -2.73
C ARG A 122 10.79 -2.94 -1.68
N SER A 123 9.47 -3.13 -1.75
CA SER A 123 8.73 -3.98 -0.82
C SER A 123 9.12 -5.47 -0.90
N LEU A 124 9.72 -5.92 -2.01
CA LEU A 124 10.20 -7.30 -2.17
C LEU A 124 11.43 -7.61 -1.32
N THR A 125 12.13 -6.58 -0.84
CA THR A 125 13.24 -6.74 0.09
C THR A 125 12.73 -6.43 1.49
N ALA A 126 12.75 -7.42 2.38
CA ALA A 126 12.49 -7.17 3.79
C ALA A 126 13.48 -6.10 4.28
N PRO A 127 13.02 -5.08 5.02
CA PRO A 127 13.94 -4.10 5.59
C PRO A 127 14.98 -4.85 6.44
N PRO A 128 16.25 -4.40 6.45
CA PRO A 128 17.26 -5.01 7.31
C PRO A 128 16.73 -5.04 8.75
N PRO A 129 17.02 -6.11 9.52
CA PRO A 129 16.53 -6.23 10.89
C PRO A 129 16.92 -4.95 11.65
N ALA A 130 15.93 -4.32 12.29
CA ALA A 130 16.16 -3.11 13.06
C ALA A 130 17.31 -3.38 14.05
N PRO A 131 18.24 -2.43 14.27
CA PRO A 131 19.24 -2.59 15.31
C PRO A 131 18.53 -2.79 16.64
N THR A 132 18.66 -3.98 17.22
CA THR A 132 18.19 -4.29 18.58
C THR A 132 19.06 -3.50 19.56
N GLY A 133 18.69 -2.26 19.82
CA GLY A 133 19.56 -1.31 20.50
C GLY A 133 18.83 -0.07 21.00
N SER A 134 17.62 -0.21 21.52
CA SER A 134 16.97 0.83 22.33
C SER A 134 17.59 0.87 23.73
N LYS A 135 18.77 1.49 23.87
CA LYS A 135 19.08 2.22 25.10
C LYS A 135 18.55 3.63 24.90
N GLY A 136 17.57 3.99 25.72
CA GLY A 136 16.76 5.21 25.60
C GLY A 136 17.55 6.52 25.70
N PRO A 137 16.86 7.66 25.46
CA PRO A 137 17.50 8.96 25.37
C PRO A 137 18.05 9.42 26.73
N LYS A 138 19.36 9.64 26.80
CA LYS A 138 19.99 10.48 27.84
C LYS A 138 19.65 11.94 27.53
N SER A 139 18.47 12.40 27.96
CA SER A 139 18.20 13.82 28.12
C SER A 139 18.67 14.27 29.51
N SER A 140 19.76 15.01 29.58
CA SER A 140 20.02 15.89 30.72
C SER A 140 20.59 17.19 30.19
N GLY A 141 19.79 18.24 30.39
CA GLY A 141 19.85 19.53 29.71
C GLY A 141 21.10 20.35 29.98
N ARG A 142 21.29 21.33 29.10
CA ARG A 142 22.07 22.55 29.31
C ARG A 142 21.11 23.65 29.83
N PRO A 143 21.55 24.54 30.74
CA PRO A 143 21.90 25.91 30.34
C PRO A 143 23.20 26.40 31.01
N SER A 144 24.13 27.02 30.26
CA SER A 144 24.37 28.48 30.13
C SER A 144 25.13 29.16 31.29
N LYS A 145 26.34 29.65 30.93
CA LYS A 145 27.12 30.82 31.39
C LYS A 145 27.07 31.24 32.87
N ALA A 146 28.24 31.40 33.51
CA ALA A 146 28.83 32.71 33.86
C ALA A 146 30.06 32.60 34.80
N ASN A 147 30.96 33.58 34.66
CA ASN A 147 31.94 34.13 35.61
C ASN A 147 33.24 33.37 35.96
N ALA A 148 34.35 33.95 35.50
CA ALA A 148 35.62 34.05 36.23
C ALA A 148 35.44 35.01 37.43
N PRO A 149 36.22 34.91 38.53
CA PRO A 149 37.51 35.62 38.57
C PRO A 149 38.63 35.01 39.48
N THR A 150 39.86 35.43 39.17
CA THR A 150 41.01 35.78 40.07
C THR A 150 41.68 34.79 41.04
N LYS A 151 42.97 34.53 40.76
CA LYS A 151 44.20 34.86 41.56
C LYS A 151 44.29 34.42 43.04
N LYS A 152 45.31 33.58 43.34
CA LYS A 152 46.33 33.62 44.44
C LYS A 152 47.10 32.29 44.37
N LEU A 153 48.38 32.21 44.01
CA LEU A 153 49.64 32.60 44.68
C LEU A 153 49.99 31.79 45.95
N HIS A 154 51.15 31.09 45.85
CA HIS A 154 52.09 30.55 46.85
C HIS A 154 52.07 29.04 47.16
N PRO A 155 53.20 28.49 47.66
CA PRO A 155 54.56 29.06 47.76
C PRO A 155 55.51 28.61 46.62
#